data_AF-A0A4C1ZBH3-F1
#
_entry.id   AF-A0A4C1ZBH3-F1
#
_cell.length_a   1.000
_cell.length_b   1.000
_cell.length_c   1.000
_cell.angle_alpha   90.00
_cell.angle_beta   90.00
_cell.angle_gamma   90.00
#
_symmetry.space_group_name_H-M   'P 1'
#
loop_
_entity.id
_entity.type
_entity.pdbx_description
1 polymer ?
#
loop_
_entity_poly.entity_id
_entity_poly.type
_entity_poly.pdbx_seq_one_letter_code
_entity_poly.pdbx_strand_id
1 'polypeptide(L)'
;MDLLSRKPNHRRKRKDILKDKLKDTESMYEDQKMKAKEYVKRRKSEIKECYDRRLSENFRVNQKLFWYMAKKAQNNSETSCVHVNKDEDGHLLNKENNVKERWKNNFESVFAREDTVADDNVTATGYIIDDGNVTEIKIDKIIKALKRIKVGKAAGYDRVSSEMLRGGGGIVASLL
;
A
#
# COMPACT_ATOMS: atom_id res chain seq x y z
N MET A 1 70.22 31.96 30.25
CA MET A 1 69.07 31.24 30.84
C MET A 1 67.81 31.83 30.25
N ASP A 2 67.33 31.28 29.13
CA ASP A 2 66.24 31.87 28.35
C ASP A 2 64.91 31.21 28.75
N LEU A 3 64.15 31.90 29.60
CA LEU A 3 62.83 31.47 30.08
C LEU A 3 61.74 31.91 29.09
N LEU A 4 61.77 31.37 27.87
CA LEU A 4 60.64 31.48 26.96
C LEU A 4 59.55 30.48 27.36
N SER A 5 58.74 30.89 28.32
CA SER A 5 57.51 30.21 28.73
C SER A 5 56.63 29.91 27.51
N ARG A 6 56.50 28.62 27.21
CA ARG A 6 55.75 28.06 26.07
C ARG A 6 54.25 28.32 26.30
N LYS A 7 53.74 29.47 25.84
CA LYS A 7 52.33 29.83 25.97
C LYS A 7 51.45 28.72 25.36
N PRO A 8 50.40 28.25 26.06
CA PRO A 8 49.57 27.17 25.57
C PRO A 8 48.83 27.61 24.32
N ASN A 9 48.94 26.81 23.25
CA ASN A 9 48.40 27.13 21.94
C ASN A 9 46.86 26.99 21.95
N HIS A 10 46.15 28.06 22.34
CA HIS A 10 44.69 28.11 22.55
C HIS A 10 43.87 27.60 21.35
N ARG A 11 44.41 27.72 20.13
CA ARG A 11 43.80 27.20 18.90
C ARG A 11 43.74 25.67 18.86
N ARG A 12 44.76 24.98 19.40
CA ARG A 12 44.77 23.51 19.48
C ARG A 12 43.73 23.03 20.49
N LYS A 13 43.73 23.61 21.70
CA LYS A 13 42.75 23.28 22.76
C LYS A 13 41.30 23.42 22.28
N ARG A 14 40.96 24.49 21.55
CA ARG A 14 39.60 24.66 21.00
C ARG A 14 39.23 23.60 19.96
N LYS A 15 40.18 23.20 19.10
CA LYS A 15 39.94 22.14 18.10
C LYS A 15 39.69 20.80 18.77
N ASP A 16 40.44 20.47 19.81
CA ASP A 16 40.29 19.20 20.54
C ASP A 16 38.92 19.14 21.24
N ILE A 17 38.52 20.23 21.91
CA ILE A 17 37.18 20.34 22.54
C ILE A 17 36.04 20.22 21.51
N LEU A 18 36.20 20.81 20.32
CA LEU A 18 35.19 20.70 19.26
C LEU A 18 35.07 19.26 18.74
N LYS A 19 36.21 18.57 18.62
CA LYS A 19 36.28 17.19 18.14
C LYS A 19 35.65 16.21 19.12
N ASP A 20 35.90 16.39 20.42
CA ASP A 20 35.28 15.57 21.46
C ASP A 20 33.76 15.78 21.52
N LYS A 21 33.29 17.03 21.47
CA LYS A 21 31.85 17.31 21.40
C LYS A 21 31.17 16.68 20.18
N LEU A 22 31.83 16.72 19.02
CA LEU A 22 31.32 16.10 17.80
C LEU A 22 31.19 14.57 17.98
N LYS A 23 32.22 13.95 18.55
CA LYS A 23 32.25 12.51 18.83
C LYS A 23 31.19 12.09 19.85
N ASP A 24 30.97 12.90 20.88
CA ASP A 24 29.93 12.67 21.88
C ASP A 24 28.53 12.74 21.25
N THR A 25 28.28 13.74 20.39
CA THR A 25 26.99 13.86 19.68
C THR A 25 26.74 12.71 18.70
N GLU A 26 27.77 12.24 18.01
CA GLU A 26 27.68 11.08 17.10
C GLU A 26 27.39 9.79 17.87
N SER A 27 28.09 9.58 19.00
CA SER A 27 27.85 8.45 19.91
C SER A 27 26.42 8.45 20.46
N MET A 28 25.92 9.62 20.87
CA MET A 28 24.52 9.76 21.33
C MET A 28 23.51 9.41 20.23
N TYR A 29 23.75 9.85 19.00
CA TYR A 29 22.87 9.52 17.88
C TYR A 29 22.83 8.01 17.61
N GLU A 30 23.98 7.35 17.57
CA GLU A 30 24.05 5.90 17.35
C GLU A 30 23.42 5.11 18.50
N ASP A 31 23.61 5.52 19.75
CA ASP A 31 22.95 4.90 20.91
C ASP A 31 21.41 5.01 20.83
N GLN A 32 20.88 6.20 20.50
CA GLN A 32 19.44 6.39 20.33
C GLN A 32 18.87 5.58 19.16
N LYS A 33 19.59 5.53 18.03
CA LYS A 33 19.24 4.72 16.87
C LYS A 33 19.23 3.22 17.20
N MET A 34 20.20 2.75 18.00
CA MET A 34 20.24 1.37 18.49
C MET A 34 19.07 1.08 19.43
N LYS A 35 18.79 1.95 20.40
CA LYS A 35 17.62 1.83 21.30
C LYS A 35 16.30 1.73 20.54
N ALA A 36 16.12 2.56 19.50
CA ALA A 36 14.93 2.51 18.65
C ALA A 36 14.82 1.17 17.89
N LYS A 37 15.93 0.68 17.31
CA LYS A 37 15.97 -0.63 16.63
C LYS A 37 15.65 -1.78 17.59
N GLU A 38 16.23 -1.77 18.78
CA GLU A 38 15.98 -2.79 19.80
C GLU A 38 14.53 -2.77 20.29
N TYR A 39 13.95 -1.58 20.49
CA TYR A 39 12.54 -1.45 20.83
C TYR A 39 11.65 -2.08 19.76
N VAL A 40 11.87 -1.74 18.48
CA VAL A 40 11.10 -2.33 17.38
C VAL A 40 11.29 -3.84 17.30
N LYS A 41 12.53 -4.33 17.42
CA LYS A 41 12.84 -5.77 17.40
C LYS A 41 12.11 -6.52 18.52
N ARG A 42 12.19 -6.00 19.74
CA ARG A 42 11.51 -6.55 20.92
C ARG A 42 9.99 -6.52 20.79
N ARG A 43 9.41 -5.41 20.34
CA ARG A 43 7.96 -5.32 20.12
C ARG A 43 7.48 -6.31 19.06
N LYS A 44 8.25 -6.48 17.98
CA LYS A 44 7.94 -7.49 16.95
C LYS A 44 8.03 -8.92 17.51
N SER A 45 9.03 -9.25 18.32
CA SER A 45 9.14 -10.58 18.93
C SER A 45 8.01 -10.84 19.92
N GLU A 46 7.68 -9.87 20.78
CA GLU A 46 6.56 -9.98 21.73
C GLU A 46 5.21 -10.22 21.03
N ILE A 47 4.94 -9.51 19.93
CA ILE A 47 3.71 -9.71 19.15
C ILE A 47 3.68 -11.11 18.55
N LYS A 48 4.81 -11.58 18.00
CA LYS A 48 4.92 -12.92 17.44
C LYS A 48 4.70 -13.99 18.50
N GLU A 49 5.37 -13.90 19.64
CA GLU A 49 5.21 -14.84 20.76
C GLU A 49 3.77 -14.84 21.30
N CYS A 50 3.15 -13.67 21.43
CA CYS A 50 1.76 -13.56 21.85
C CYS A 50 0.80 -14.23 20.86
N TYR A 51 1.05 -14.07 19.56
CA TYR A 51 0.29 -14.72 18.50
C TYR A 51 0.47 -16.24 18.55
N ASP A 52 1.71 -16.72 18.62
CA ASP A 52 2.06 -18.15 18.66
C ASP A 52 1.47 -18.83 19.90
N ARG A 53 1.55 -18.18 21.07
CA ARG A 53 0.93 -18.64 22.31
C ARG A 53 -0.58 -18.76 22.18
N ARG A 54 -1.24 -17.71 21.68
CA ARG A 54 -2.70 -17.71 21.47
C ARG A 54 -3.13 -18.76 20.46
N LEU A 55 -2.33 -19.01 19.43
CA LEU A 55 -2.57 -20.07 18.45
C LEU A 55 -2.50 -21.45 19.11
N SER A 56 -1.47 -21.69 19.93
CA SER A 56 -1.25 -22.95 20.66
C SER A 56 -2.34 -23.23 21.71
N GLU A 57 -2.71 -22.22 22.50
CA GLU A 57 -3.81 -22.31 23.49
C GLU A 57 -5.15 -22.61 22.81
N ASN A 58 -5.46 -21.91 21.71
CA ASN A 58 -6.71 -22.11 20.97
C ASN A 58 -6.75 -23.46 20.24
N PHE A 59 -5.62 -24.06 19.86
CA PHE A 59 -5.61 -25.40 19.27
C PHE A 59 -6.25 -26.45 20.21
N ARG A 60 -6.00 -26.32 21.52
CA ARG A 60 -6.50 -27.27 22.54
C ARG A 60 -7.89 -26.92 23.06
N VAL A 61 -8.17 -25.62 23.24
CA VAL A 61 -9.39 -25.17 23.94
C VAL A 61 -10.49 -24.71 22.98
N ASN A 62 -10.13 -24.17 21.81
CA ASN A 62 -11.08 -23.57 20.87
C ASN A 62 -10.63 -23.76 19.41
N GLN A 63 -10.77 -24.99 18.93
CA GLN A 63 -10.33 -25.42 17.59
C GLN A 63 -10.93 -24.57 16.45
N LYS A 64 -12.15 -24.04 16.65
CA LYS A 64 -12.80 -23.14 15.68
C LYS A 64 -12.05 -21.81 15.52
N LEU A 65 -11.58 -21.24 16.63
CA LEU A 65 -10.83 -19.98 16.61
C LEU A 65 -9.42 -20.18 16.03
N PHE A 66 -8.80 -21.34 16.26
CA PHE A 66 -7.56 -21.76 15.61
C PHE A 66 -7.69 -21.74 14.08
N TRP A 67 -8.70 -22.43 13.54
CA TRP A 67 -8.91 -22.49 12.08
C TRP A 67 -9.25 -21.12 11.48
N TYR A 68 -10.00 -20.27 12.20
CA TYR A 68 -10.23 -18.89 11.78
C TYR A 68 -8.94 -18.08 11.69
N MET A 69 -8.06 -18.17 12.69
CA MET A 69 -6.76 -17.47 12.70
C MET A 69 -5.81 -17.98 11.62
N ALA A 70 -5.72 -19.30 11.42
CA ALA A 70 -4.92 -19.93 10.37
C ALA A 70 -5.40 -19.49 8.96
N LYS A 71 -6.71 -19.55 8.71
CA LYS A 71 -7.31 -19.11 7.44
C LYS A 71 -7.13 -17.61 7.21
N LYS A 72 -7.23 -16.80 8.26
CA LYS A 72 -6.99 -15.36 8.19
C LYS A 72 -5.52 -15.04 7.85
N ALA A 73 -4.56 -15.73 8.45
CA ALA A 73 -3.14 -15.56 8.13
C ALA A 73 -2.84 -15.97 6.68
N GLN A 74 -3.42 -17.08 6.20
CA GLN A 74 -3.31 -17.54 4.81
C GLN A 74 -3.92 -16.53 3.81
N ASN A 75 -5.04 -15.89 4.17
CA ASN A 75 -5.67 -14.88 3.32
C ASN A 75 -4.99 -13.50 3.42
N ASN A 76 -4.11 -13.30 4.40
CA ASN A 76 -3.35 -12.05 4.59
C ASN A 76 -1.98 -12.09 3.89
N SER A 77 -1.48 -13.25 3.45
CA SER A 77 -0.41 -13.29 2.46
C SER A 77 -1.01 -12.97 1.10
N GLU A 78 -1.09 -11.66 0.80
CA GLU A 78 -1.08 -11.09 -0.54
C GLU A 78 -1.79 -11.92 -1.64
N THR A 79 -3.00 -12.40 -1.36
CA THR A 79 -3.83 -13.13 -2.34
C THR A 79 -4.94 -12.24 -2.91
N SER A 80 -4.85 -10.92 -2.70
CA SER A 80 -5.71 -9.95 -3.40
C SER A 80 -5.05 -9.41 -4.66
N CYS A 81 -4.58 -10.30 -5.53
CA CYS A 81 -4.55 -10.11 -6.98
C CYS A 81 -3.81 -11.29 -7.61
N VAL A 82 -4.49 -12.42 -7.78
CA VAL A 82 -4.18 -13.19 -9.00
C VAL A 82 -4.61 -12.27 -10.14
N HIS A 83 -3.68 -11.44 -10.63
CA HIS A 83 -3.82 -10.80 -11.93
C HIS A 83 -3.85 -11.95 -12.92
N VAL A 84 -5.05 -12.44 -13.19
CA VAL A 84 -5.31 -13.42 -14.23
C VAL A 84 -5.05 -12.69 -15.55
N ASN A 85 -3.78 -12.64 -15.94
CA ASN A 85 -3.37 -12.12 -17.22
C ASN A 85 -3.77 -13.17 -18.24
N LYS A 86 -4.89 -12.92 -18.93
CA LYS A 86 -5.31 -13.70 -20.08
C LYS A 86 -4.42 -13.35 -21.27
N ASP A 87 -4.21 -14.21 -22.25
CA ASP A 87 -3.60 -13.86 -23.53
C ASP A 87 -4.62 -13.18 -24.48
N GLU A 88 -4.25 -12.89 -25.73
CA GLU A 88 -5.18 -12.27 -26.71
C GLU A 88 -6.35 -13.22 -27.05
N ASP A 89 -6.10 -14.52 -26.96
CA ASP A 89 -7.08 -15.60 -27.17
C ASP A 89 -7.90 -15.92 -25.92
N GLY A 90 -7.64 -15.23 -24.80
CA GLY A 90 -8.37 -15.39 -23.54
C GLY A 90 -7.88 -16.51 -22.62
N HIS A 91 -6.80 -17.21 -22.94
CA HIS A 91 -6.19 -18.26 -22.12
C HIS A 91 -5.34 -17.69 -20.99
N LEU A 92 -5.28 -18.43 -19.87
CA LEU A 92 -4.65 -17.99 -18.64
C LEU A 92 -3.13 -18.18 -18.69
N LEU A 93 -2.35 -17.09 -18.61
CA LEU A 93 -0.90 -17.16 -18.62
C LEU A 93 -0.37 -17.50 -17.22
N ASN A 94 0.27 -18.68 -17.09
CA ASN A 94 0.80 -19.20 -15.83
C ASN A 94 2.34 -19.04 -15.71
N LYS A 95 3.06 -18.87 -16.83
CA LYS A 95 4.52 -18.69 -16.81
C LYS A 95 4.88 -17.22 -16.60
N GLU A 96 5.74 -16.94 -15.63
CA GLU A 96 6.17 -15.58 -15.26
C GLU A 96 6.73 -14.77 -16.44
N ASN A 97 7.49 -15.41 -17.33
CA ASN A 97 8.03 -14.77 -18.53
C ASN A 97 6.92 -14.34 -19.51
N ASN A 98 5.86 -15.13 -19.65
CA ASN A 98 4.75 -14.79 -20.54
C ASN A 98 3.93 -13.61 -20.00
N VAL A 99 3.84 -13.48 -18.68
CA VAL A 99 3.22 -12.32 -18.04
C VAL A 99 4.06 -11.07 -18.30
N LYS A 100 5.38 -11.14 -18.13
CA LYS A 100 6.29 -10.01 -18.37
C LYS A 100 6.25 -9.53 -19.83
N GLU A 101 6.29 -10.46 -20.79
CA GLU A 101 6.17 -10.12 -22.22
C GLU A 101 4.81 -9.49 -22.54
N ARG A 102 3.72 -9.98 -21.94
CA ARG A 102 2.41 -9.34 -22.14
C ARG A 102 2.35 -7.92 -21.58
N TRP A 103 2.94 -7.69 -20.41
CA TRP A 103 3.03 -6.35 -19.84
C TRP A 103 3.89 -5.41 -20.70
N LYS A 104 5.01 -5.93 -21.23
CA LYS A 104 5.88 -5.19 -22.14
C LYS A 104 5.15 -4.78 -23.43
N ASN A 105 4.49 -5.73 -24.09
CA ASN A 105 3.75 -5.46 -25.33
C ASN A 105 2.59 -4.47 -25.12
N ASN A 106 1.89 -4.57 -23.99
CA ASN A 106 0.82 -3.64 -23.64
C ASN A 106 1.34 -2.20 -23.50
N PHE A 107 2.47 -2.01 -22.82
CA PHE A 107 3.07 -0.68 -22.69
C PHE A 107 3.69 -0.19 -23.99
N GLU A 108 4.38 -1.04 -24.75
CA GLU A 108 4.89 -0.68 -26.08
C GLU A 108 3.77 -0.20 -27.02
N SER A 109 2.60 -0.86 -27.02
CA SER A 109 1.42 -0.42 -27.79
C SER A 109 0.87 0.95 -27.32
N VAL A 110 0.82 1.17 -26.00
CA VAL A 110 0.36 2.44 -25.43
C VAL A 110 1.32 3.59 -25.76
N PHE A 111 2.63 3.33 -25.80
CA PHE A 111 3.66 4.35 -26.06
C PHE A 111 4.05 4.51 -27.53
N ALA A 112 3.67 3.57 -28.41
CA ALA A 112 3.90 3.66 -29.86
C ALA A 112 2.87 4.53 -30.59
N ARG A 113 1.82 5.00 -29.91
CA ARG A 113 0.94 6.05 -30.45
C ARG A 113 1.69 7.38 -30.39
N GLU A 114 2.25 7.81 -31.52
CA GLU A 114 2.67 9.19 -31.70
C GLU A 114 1.44 10.10 -31.55
N ASP A 115 1.48 11.00 -30.57
CA ASP A 115 0.57 12.14 -30.44
C ASP A 115 0.80 13.08 -31.62
N THR A 116 0.25 12.71 -32.78
CA THR A 116 0.07 13.63 -33.90
C THR A 116 -1.06 14.58 -33.51
N VAL A 117 -0.69 15.67 -32.85
CA VAL A 117 -1.55 16.83 -32.64
C VAL A 117 -1.82 17.46 -34.01
N ALA A 118 -2.84 16.95 -34.70
CA ALA A 118 -3.53 17.71 -35.73
C ALA A 118 -4.56 18.58 -35.02
N ASP A 119 -4.27 19.87 -35.09
CA ASP A 119 -5.06 21.02 -34.67
C ASP A 119 -6.51 20.97 -35.19
N ASP A 120 -7.37 21.59 -34.40
CA ASP A 120 -8.79 21.91 -34.57
C ASP A 120 -9.51 21.23 -35.74
N ASN A 121 -10.37 20.26 -35.42
CA ASN A 121 -11.67 20.06 -36.04
C ASN A 121 -12.56 19.22 -35.10
N VAL A 122 -13.55 19.87 -34.50
CA VAL A 122 -14.72 19.23 -33.89
C VAL A 122 -15.29 18.23 -34.90
N THR A 123 -15.09 16.95 -34.63
CA THR A 123 -15.97 15.90 -35.10
C THR A 123 -16.21 14.99 -33.92
N ALA A 124 -17.47 14.92 -33.51
CA ALA A 124 -17.95 13.97 -32.52
C ALA A 124 -17.73 12.56 -33.06
N THR A 125 -16.52 12.01 -32.86
CA THR A 125 -16.22 10.61 -33.16
C THR A 125 -16.60 9.80 -31.93
N GLY A 126 -17.69 9.05 -32.12
CA GLY A 126 -18.47 8.43 -31.09
C GLY A 126 -17.65 7.57 -30.15
N TYR A 127 -17.90 7.79 -28.85
CA TYR A 127 -17.98 6.67 -27.93
C TYR A 127 -18.78 5.57 -28.61
N ILE A 128 -18.16 4.41 -28.85
CA ILE A 128 -18.92 3.19 -29.08
C ILE A 128 -19.60 2.92 -27.73
N ILE A 129 -20.74 3.57 -27.56
CA ILE A 129 -21.80 3.08 -26.70
C ILE A 129 -22.09 1.71 -27.29
N ASP A 130 -21.77 0.68 -26.52
CA ASP A 130 -22.31 -0.66 -26.74
C ASP A 130 -23.81 -0.50 -26.94
N ASP A 131 -24.27 -0.62 -28.19
CA ASP A 131 -25.69 -0.57 -28.55
C ASP A 131 -26.42 -1.87 -28.15
N GLY A 132 -25.71 -2.79 -27.49
CA GLY A 132 -26.22 -3.99 -26.85
C GLY A 132 -27.00 -3.70 -25.57
N ASN A 133 -28.22 -3.18 -25.76
CA ASN A 133 -29.20 -2.80 -24.74
C ASN A 133 -28.77 -1.61 -23.87
N VAL A 134 -29.42 -0.47 -24.10
CA VAL A 134 -29.84 0.42 -23.01
C VAL A 134 -30.80 -0.37 -22.12
N THR A 135 -30.28 -1.36 -21.38
CA THR A 135 -30.98 -1.83 -20.20
C THR A 135 -30.92 -0.64 -19.27
N GLU A 136 -32.01 0.13 -19.24
CA GLU A 136 -32.45 0.90 -18.08
C GLU A 136 -31.72 0.37 -16.84
N ILE A 137 -30.89 1.21 -16.21
CA ILE A 137 -29.95 0.78 -15.17
C ILE A 137 -30.75 0.08 -14.09
N LYS A 138 -30.78 -1.26 -14.15
CA LYS A 138 -31.69 -2.01 -13.30
C LYS A 138 -31.28 -1.78 -11.85
N ILE A 139 -32.26 -1.45 -11.02
CA ILE A 139 -32.08 -1.16 -9.60
C ILE A 139 -31.31 -2.31 -8.89
N ASP A 140 -31.48 -3.56 -9.33
CA ASP A 140 -30.75 -4.70 -8.79
C ASP A 140 -29.23 -4.61 -9.01
N LYS A 141 -28.78 -4.05 -10.16
CA LYS A 141 -27.36 -3.79 -10.44
C LYS A 141 -26.82 -2.70 -9.51
N ILE A 142 -27.57 -1.62 -9.28
CA ILE A 142 -27.20 -0.53 -8.37
C ILE A 142 -27.06 -1.07 -6.93
N ILE A 143 -28.05 -1.82 -6.45
CA ILE A 143 -28.02 -2.43 -5.12
C ILE A 143 -26.84 -3.40 -4.97
N LYS A 144 -26.57 -4.23 -6.00
CA LYS A 144 -25.41 -5.14 -5.99
C LYS A 144 -24.09 -4.39 -5.93
N ALA A 145 -23.95 -3.27 -6.64
CA ALA A 145 -22.77 -2.43 -6.60
C ALA A 145 -22.57 -1.79 -5.22
N LEU A 146 -23.62 -1.17 -4.65
CA LEU A 146 -23.58 -0.57 -3.31
C LEU A 146 -23.21 -1.58 -2.22
N LYS A 147 -23.70 -2.83 -2.31
CA LYS A 147 -23.35 -3.90 -1.35
C LYS A 147 -21.88 -4.29 -1.35
N ARG A 148 -21.18 -4.12 -2.49
CA ARG A 148 -19.77 -4.47 -2.69
C ARG A 148 -18.80 -3.36 -2.26
N ILE A 149 -19.28 -2.16 -1.98
CA ILE A 149 -18.43 -1.05 -1.51
C ILE A 149 -17.77 -1.43 -0.18
N LYS A 150 -16.45 -1.20 -0.10
CA LYS A 150 -15.65 -1.46 1.10
C LYS A 150 -15.91 -0.40 2.15
N VAL A 151 -16.24 -0.85 3.35
CA VAL A 151 -16.54 -0.03 4.54
C VAL A 151 -15.22 0.43 5.19
N GLY A 152 -15.23 1.58 5.87
CA GLY A 152 -14.09 2.12 6.61
C GLY A 152 -13.10 2.92 5.76
N LYS A 153 -13.55 3.46 4.62
CA LYS A 153 -12.77 4.41 3.82
C LYS A 153 -13.03 5.83 4.32
N ALA A 154 -11.99 6.68 4.29
CA ALA A 154 -12.16 8.10 4.54
C ALA A 154 -13.10 8.71 3.49
N ALA A 155 -14.02 9.57 3.92
CA ALA A 155 -14.92 10.27 3.02
C ALA A 155 -14.14 11.25 2.13
N GLY A 156 -14.63 11.47 0.92
CA GLY A 156 -14.07 12.45 -0.02
C GLY A 156 -14.39 13.89 0.39
N TYR A 157 -14.12 14.83 -0.52
CA TYR A 157 -14.44 16.24 -0.32
C TYR A 157 -15.95 16.48 -0.07
N ASP A 158 -16.80 15.65 -0.68
CA ASP A 158 -18.25 15.64 -0.51
C ASP A 158 -18.72 15.20 0.89
N ARG A 159 -17.81 14.69 1.73
CA ARG A 159 -18.06 14.15 3.06
C ARG A 159 -19.05 12.98 3.08
N VAL A 160 -19.31 12.35 1.92
CA VAL A 160 -20.19 11.18 1.83
C VAL A 160 -19.34 9.93 2.06
N SER A 161 -19.68 9.16 3.10
CA SER A 161 -18.93 7.95 3.45
C SER A 161 -19.48 6.70 2.76
N SER A 162 -18.64 5.66 2.67
CA SER A 162 -19.04 4.35 2.14
C SER A 162 -20.22 3.72 2.91
N GLU A 163 -20.32 4.00 4.21
CA GLU A 163 -21.40 3.59 5.10
C GLU A 163 -22.70 4.29 4.74
N MET A 164 -22.65 5.57 4.41
CA MET A 164 -23.82 6.37 4.00
C MET A 164 -24.39 5.87 2.67
N LEU A 165 -23.54 5.57 1.69
CA LEU A 165 -23.97 5.01 0.40
C LEU A 165 -24.55 3.59 0.54
N ARG A 166 -23.93 2.76 1.38
CA ARG A 166 -24.37 1.37 1.59
C ARG A 166 -25.64 1.29 2.44
N GLY A 167 -25.81 2.17 3.41
CA GLY A 167 -27.03 2.29 4.23
C GLY A 167 -28.18 2.97 3.50
N GLY A 168 -27.88 3.96 2.65
CA GLY A 168 -28.86 4.71 1.86
C GLY A 168 -29.38 4.00 0.61
N GLY A 169 -28.91 2.78 0.30
CA GLY A 169 -29.29 2.07 -0.93
C GLY A 169 -30.79 1.83 -1.10
N GLY A 170 -31.56 1.76 -0.01
CA GLY A 170 -33.04 1.68 -0.06
C GLY A 170 -33.72 3.01 -0.38
N ILE A 171 -33.09 4.13 -0.06
CA ILE A 171 -33.59 5.48 -0.38
C ILE A 171 -33.30 5.79 -1.86
N VAL A 172 -32.08 5.50 -2.32
CA VAL A 172 -31.70 5.66 -3.73
C VAL A 172 -32.56 4.79 -4.66
N ALA A 173 -32.90 3.57 -4.23
CA ALA A 173 -33.78 2.68 -4.98
C ALA A 173 -35.26 3.14 -5.02
N SER A 174 -35.68 3.99 -4.08
CA SER A 174 -37.05 4.53 -4.00
C SER A 174 -37.22 5.88 -4.72
N LEU A 175 -36.11 6.51 -5.13
CA LEU A 175 -36.08 7.82 -5.80
C LEU A 175 -35.87 7.71 -7.32
N LEU A 176 -35.70 6.48 -7.82
CA LEU A 176 -35.64 6.10 -9.24
C LEU A 176 -36.97 5.46 -9.64
#